data_AF-A0A2V6XQF6-F1
#
_entry.id   AF-A0A2V6XQF6-F1
#
_cell.length_a   1.000
_cell.length_b   1.000
_cell.length_c   1.000
_cell.angle_alpha   90.00
_cell.angle_beta   90.00
_cell.angle_gamma   90.00
#
_symmetry.space_group_name_H-M   'P 1'
#
loop_
_entity.id
_entity.type
_entity.pdbx_description
1 polymer ?
#
loop_
_entity_poly.entity_id
_entity_poly.type
_entity_poly.pdbx_seq_one_letter_code
_entity_poly.pdbx_strand_id
1 'polypeptide(L)'
;MRWLVEFSNERRGILARYGIEAPLPAAAARLGRNAVLAEYPSPPRTGRLSLFEQAERLGGQDASGWVLHRIVKENAQGSPDAVPAHAA
;
A
#
# COMPACT_ATOMS: atom_id res chain seq x y z
N MET A 1 -5.45 -18.83 -3.16
CA MET A 1 -5.80 -18.11 -1.92
C MET A 1 -5.87 -16.63 -2.25
N ARG A 2 -6.79 -15.91 -1.62
CA ARG A 2 -6.96 -14.48 -1.85
C ARG A 2 -6.59 -13.69 -0.60
N TRP A 3 -5.95 -12.55 -0.81
CA TRP A 3 -5.43 -11.67 0.22
C TRP A 3 -5.99 -10.28 0.01
N LEU A 4 -6.42 -9.64 1.07
CA LEU A 4 -6.63 -8.21 1.08
C LEU A 4 -5.33 -7.53 1.48
N VAL A 5 -4.87 -6.61 0.65
CA VAL A 5 -3.63 -5.85 0.84
C VAL A 5 -3.96 -4.36 0.82
N GLU A 6 -3.54 -3.64 1.85
CA GLU A 6 -3.75 -2.20 1.98
C GLU A 6 -2.41 -1.47 2.01
N PHE A 7 -2.29 -0.42 1.20
CA PHE A 7 -1.14 0.47 1.18
C PHE A 7 -1.58 1.87 1.57
N SER A 8 -0.84 2.51 2.47
CA SER A 8 -1.03 3.90 2.82
C SER A 8 0.07 4.76 2.18
N ASN A 9 -0.28 5.99 1.85
CA ASN A 9 0.65 7.05 1.49
C ASN A 9 0.31 8.28 2.32
N GLU A 10 1.00 8.44 3.44
CA GLU A 10 0.72 9.53 4.39
C GLU A 10 0.95 10.90 3.76
N ARG A 11 2.01 11.04 2.94
CA ARG A 11 2.31 12.28 2.21
C ARG A 11 1.16 12.71 1.31
N ARG A 12 0.44 11.75 0.72
CA ARG A 12 -0.69 12.01 -0.18
C ARG A 12 -2.05 11.87 0.49
N GLY A 13 -2.10 11.40 1.74
CA GLY A 13 -3.35 11.08 2.45
C GLY A 13 -4.18 9.98 1.77
N ILE A 14 -3.56 9.03 1.08
CA ILE A 14 -4.27 7.99 0.30
C ILE A 14 -4.13 6.64 0.98
N LEU A 15 -5.23 5.88 1.02
CA LEU A 15 -5.26 4.46 1.35
C LEU A 15 -5.77 3.67 0.13
N ALA A 16 -4.96 2.77 -0.40
CA ALA A 16 -5.27 1.94 -1.56
C ALA A 16 -5.43 0.48 -1.13
N ARG A 17 -6.48 -0.19 -1.59
CA ARG A 17 -6.88 -1.53 -1.13
C ARG A 17 -7.07 -2.47 -2.32
N TYR A 18 -6.44 -3.64 -2.26
CA TYR A 18 -6.43 -4.62 -3.35
C TYR A 18 -6.79 -6.02 -2.86
N GLY A 19 -7.62 -6.71 -3.62
CA GLY A 19 -7.78 -8.17 -3.51
C GLY A 19 -6.79 -8.86 -4.44
N ILE A 20 -5.81 -9.57 -3.89
CA ILE A 20 -4.71 -10.20 -4.62
C ILE A 20 -4.77 -11.71 -4.45
N GLU A 21 -4.74 -12.43 -5.56
CA GLU A 21 -4.60 -13.88 -5.55
C GLU A 21 -3.12 -14.27 -5.53
N ALA A 22 -2.70 -14.94 -4.45
CA ALA A 22 -1.33 -15.40 -4.31
C ALA A 22 -1.24 -16.59 -3.33
N PRO A 23 -0.24 -17.47 -3.49
CA PRO A 23 -0.02 -18.59 -2.58
C PRO A 23 0.55 -18.16 -1.22
N LEU A 24 1.29 -17.05 -1.17
CA LEU A 24 1.97 -16.56 0.03
C LEU A 24 1.65 -15.08 0.29
N PRO A 25 1.62 -14.62 1.56
CA PRO A 25 1.37 -13.21 1.88
C PRO A 25 2.46 -12.29 1.31
N ALA A 26 3.73 -12.70 1.35
CA ALA A 26 4.82 -11.92 0.77
C ALA A 26 4.66 -11.72 -0.75
N ALA A 27 4.15 -12.75 -1.45
CA ALA A 27 3.84 -12.63 -2.88
C ALA A 27 2.66 -11.68 -3.12
N ALA A 28 1.62 -11.74 -2.28
CA ALA A 28 0.51 -10.79 -2.35
C ALA A 28 0.94 -9.34 -2.10
N ALA A 29 1.79 -9.10 -1.11
CA ALA A 29 2.34 -7.77 -0.84
C ALA A 29 3.15 -7.23 -2.03
N ARG A 30 4.00 -8.06 -2.65
CA ARG A 30 4.76 -7.66 -3.83
C ARG A 30 3.87 -7.32 -5.03
N LEU A 31 2.87 -8.15 -5.30
CA LEU A 31 1.90 -7.92 -6.37
C LEU A 31 1.04 -6.68 -6.11
N GLY A 32 0.56 -6.50 -4.88
CA GLY A 32 -0.17 -5.31 -4.46
C GLY A 32 0.66 -4.03 -4.60
N ARG A 33 1.95 -4.07 -4.27
CA ARG A 33 2.85 -2.92 -4.47
C ARG A 33 2.98 -2.54 -5.94
N ASN A 34 3.09 -3.52 -6.83
CA ASN A 34 3.14 -3.26 -8.26
C ASN A 34 1.82 -2.62 -8.75
N ALA A 35 0.67 -3.09 -8.25
CA ALA A 35 -0.63 -2.50 -8.58
C ALA A 35 -0.73 -1.03 -8.14
N VAL A 36 -0.31 -0.73 -6.90
CA VAL A 36 -0.25 0.64 -6.37
C VAL A 36 0.61 1.55 -7.24
N LEU A 37 1.79 1.11 -7.64
CA LEU A 37 2.70 1.93 -8.45
C LEU A 37 2.18 2.14 -9.87
N ALA A 38 1.40 1.21 -10.40
CA ALA A 38 0.75 1.34 -11.71
C ALA A 38 -0.45 2.30 -11.67
N GLU A 39 -1.27 2.23 -10.61
CA GLU A 39 -2.45 3.08 -10.44
C GLU A 39 -2.09 4.50 -9.98
N TYR A 40 -1.08 4.61 -9.12
CA TYR A 40 -0.60 5.86 -8.56
C TYR A 40 0.87 6.07 -8.89
N PRO A 41 1.20 6.37 -10.17
CA PRO A 41 2.57 6.64 -10.55
C PRO A 41 3.12 7.79 -9.71
N SER A 42 4.38 7.65 -9.30
CA SER A 42 5.08 8.74 -8.61
C SER A 42 5.22 9.91 -9.59
N PRO A 43 4.88 11.14 -9.20
CA PRO A 43 5.05 12.29 -10.08
C PRO A 43 6.53 12.42 -10.47
N PRO A 44 6.83 12.79 -11.74
CA PRO A 44 8.20 13.01 -12.18
C PRO A 44 8.84 14.08 -11.30
N ARG A 45 10.00 13.76 -10.70
CA ARG A 45 10.68 14.68 -9.78
C ARG A 45 11.47 15.72 -10.58
N THR A 46 10.99 16.95 -10.59
CA THR A 46 11.73 18.13 -11.05
C THR A 46 12.62 18.64 -9.91
N GLY A 47 13.87 18.14 -9.83
CA GLY A 47 14.90 18.74 -8.95
C GLY A 47 15.82 17.77 -8.21
N ARG A 48 16.85 18.35 -7.55
CA ARG A 48 17.75 17.62 -6.64
C ARG A 48 17.00 17.24 -5.36
N LEU A 49 17.20 16.00 -4.91
CA LEU A 49 16.67 15.50 -3.64
C LEU A 49 17.32 16.24 -2.47
N SER A 50 16.52 16.68 -1.51
CA SER A 50 17.01 17.13 -0.21
C SER A 50 17.77 16.00 0.52
N LEU A 51 18.66 16.35 1.44
CA LEU A 51 19.41 15.36 2.25
C LEU A 51 18.48 14.45 3.04
N PHE A 52 17.34 14.98 3.51
CA PHE A 52 16.30 14.20 4.19
C PHE A 52 15.69 13.14 3.27
N GLU A 53 15.27 13.51 2.05
CA GLU A 53 14.74 12.57 1.06
C GLU A 53 15.76 11.52 0.60
N GLN A 54 17.06 11.81 0.70
CA GLN A 54 18.13 10.84 0.44
C GLN A 54 18.30 9.87 1.62
N ALA A 55 18.24 10.36 2.85
CA ALA A 55 18.32 9.52 4.05
C ALA A 55 17.16 8.52 4.14
N GLU A 56 15.92 8.94 3.84
CA GLU A 56 14.75 8.05 3.81
C GLU A 56 14.93 6.91 2.79
N ARG A 57 15.52 7.21 1.62
CA ARG A 57 15.83 6.20 0.59
C ARG A 57 16.88 5.19 1.05
N LEU A 58 17.93 5.66 1.72
CA LEU A 58 18.97 4.78 2.27
C LEU A 58 18.44 3.92 3.42
N GLY A 59 17.44 4.41 4.16
CA GLY A 59 16.71 3.67 5.19
C GLY A 59 15.71 2.63 4.67
N GLY A 60 15.64 2.40 3.35
CA GLY A 60 14.78 1.38 2.75
C GLY A 60 13.34 1.83 2.49
N GLN A 61 13.01 3.11 2.70
CA GLN A 61 11.75 3.66 2.19
C GLN A 61 11.91 4.00 0.71
N ASP A 62 10.99 3.55 -0.14
CA ASP A 62 11.03 4.00 -1.52
C ASP A 62 10.55 5.46 -1.61
N ALA A 63 10.95 6.12 -2.68
CA ALA A 63 10.58 7.51 -2.93
C ALA A 63 9.08 7.76 -3.14
N SER A 64 8.31 6.69 -3.33
CA SER A 64 6.89 6.78 -3.66
C SER A 64 6.06 7.13 -2.43
N GLY A 65 6.60 6.85 -1.23
CA GLY A 65 5.92 7.08 0.05
C GLY A 65 4.82 6.06 0.34
N TRP A 66 4.75 4.96 -0.43
CA TRP A 66 3.80 3.87 -0.21
C TRP A 66 4.34 2.89 0.83
N VAL A 67 3.54 2.65 1.87
CA VAL A 67 3.84 1.70 2.95
C VAL A 67 2.77 0.62 2.97
N LEU A 68 3.18 -0.64 3.11
CA LEU A 68 2.23 -1.72 3.36
C LEU A 68 1.64 -1.54 4.75
N HIS A 69 0.37 -1.14 4.83
CA HIS A 69 -0.33 -0.90 6.07
C HIS A 69 -0.90 -2.21 6.64
N ARG A 70 -1.51 -3.04 5.78
CA ARG A 70 -2.20 -4.26 6.20
C ARG A 70 -2.13 -5.33 5.13
N ILE A 71 -2.00 -6.58 5.57
CA ILE A 71 -2.24 -7.76 4.75
C ILE A 71 -3.05 -8.78 5.54
N VAL A 72 -4.20 -9.18 5.02
CA VAL A 72 -5.04 -10.20 5.64
C VAL A 72 -5.46 -11.24 4.61
N LYS A 73 -5.54 -12.49 5.05
CA LYS A 73 -6.10 -13.56 4.22
C LYS A 73 -7.61 -13.33 4.11
N GLU A 74 -8.11 -13.25 2.89
CA GLU A 74 -9.55 -13.16 2.64
C GLU A 74 -10.12 -14.57 2.84
N ASN A 75 -10.70 -14.82 4.00
CA ASN A 75 -11.50 -16.02 4.24
C ASN A 75 -12.85 -15.81 3.56
N ALA A 76 -13.47 -16.88 3.06
CA ALA A 76 -14.73 -16.85 2.30
C ALA A 76 -15.96 -16.27 3.07
N GLN A 77 -15.77 -15.68 4.25
CA GLN A 77 -16.78 -15.02 5.06
C GLN A 77 -16.22 -13.70 5.60
N GLY A 78 -16.74 -12.59 5.09
CA GLY A 78 -16.56 -11.26 5.65
C GLY A 78 -15.78 -10.32 4.76
N SER A 79 -16.51 -9.65 3.86
CA SER A 79 -16.05 -8.38 3.29
C SER A 79 -15.67 -7.42 4.42
N PRO A 80 -14.47 -6.81 4.41
CA PRO A 80 -14.10 -5.77 5.37
C PRO A 80 -14.89 -4.47 5.26
N ASP A 81 -15.85 -4.36 4.33
CA ASP A 81 -16.71 -3.16 4.19
C ASP A 81 -17.83 -3.09 5.25
N ALA A 82 -17.90 -4.02 6.18
CA ALA A 82 -18.65 -3.85 7.40
C ALA A 82 -17.90 -2.92 8.36
N VAL A 83 -17.85 -1.62 8.04
CA VAL A 83 -17.65 -0.58 9.06
C VAL A 83 -18.96 -0.53 9.86
N PRO A 84 -19.00 -0.92 11.15
CA PRO A 84 -20.14 -0.55 11.96
C PRO A 84 -20.07 0.97 12.13
N ALA A 85 -21.01 1.68 11.52
CA ALA A 85 -21.32 3.03 11.90
C ALA A 85 -21.79 2.98 13.37
N HIS A 86 -20.85 3.12 14.30
CA HIS A 86 -21.20 3.31 15.70
C HIS A 86 -21.71 4.73 15.87
N ALA A 87 -23.04 4.80 15.83
CA ALA A 87 -23.97 5.56 16.65
C ALA A 87 -23.47 6.87 17.30
N ALA A 88 -24.32 7.89 17.09
CA ALA A 88 -24.34 9.22 17.68
C ALA A 88 -24.28 9.25 19.22
#